data_AF-A0A3A3FHM2-F1
#
_entry.id   AF-A0A3A3FHM2-F1
#
_cell.length_a   1.000
_cell.length_b   1.000
_cell.length_c   1.000
_cell.angle_alpha   90.00
_cell.angle_beta   90.00
_cell.angle_gamma   90.00
#
_symmetry.space_group_name_H-M   'P 1'
#
loop_
_entity.id
_entity.type
_entity.pdbx_description
1 polymer ?
#
loop_
_entity_poly.entity_id
_entity_poly.type
_entity_poly.pdbx_seq_one_letter_code
_entity_poly.pdbx_strand_id
1 'polypeptide(L)'
;MRTFLFALFAMTTGINTANAASQQQCEALLKPIEAKMDRMQSMDTGKPTPQACARGAEMIKMYVSYKAEADKLNCPFAFVSGQKVGGAPERAELIADMKKAYSEQCR
;
A
#
# COMPACT_ATOMS: atom_id res chain seq x y z
N MET A 1 31.75 12.07 -44.02
CA MET A 1 32.03 11.24 -42.83
C MET A 1 31.12 11.70 -41.71
N ARG A 2 30.06 10.93 -41.41
CA ARG A 2 29.13 11.21 -40.31
C ARG A 2 29.75 10.65 -39.03
N THR A 3 30.26 11.52 -38.17
CA THR A 3 30.72 11.18 -36.82
C THR A 3 29.51 10.73 -35.99
N PHE A 4 29.43 9.43 -35.75
CA PHE A 4 28.51 8.85 -34.78
C PHE A 4 29.09 9.04 -33.38
N LEU A 5 28.55 10.02 -32.65
CA LEU A 5 28.73 10.16 -31.21
C LEU A 5 27.90 9.07 -30.51
N PHE A 6 28.56 7.97 -30.14
CA PHE A 6 28.02 7.04 -29.15
C PHE A 6 28.16 7.69 -27.77
N ALA A 7 27.16 8.49 -27.39
CA ALA A 7 26.96 8.86 -26.00
C ALA A 7 26.53 7.59 -25.25
N LEU A 8 27.49 6.92 -24.62
CA LEU A 8 27.20 5.97 -23.55
C LEU A 8 26.48 6.76 -22.45
N PHE A 9 25.16 6.68 -22.43
CA PHE A 9 24.37 6.93 -21.23
C PHE A 9 24.79 5.86 -20.22
N ALA A 10 25.81 6.17 -19.42
CA ALA A 10 26.05 5.50 -18.16
C ALA A 10 24.85 5.82 -17.26
N MET A 11 23.79 5.03 -17.39
CA MET A 11 22.79 4.92 -16.35
C MET A 11 23.50 4.32 -15.15
N THR A 12 24.05 5.18 -14.29
CA THR A 12 24.26 4.86 -12.89
C THR A 12 22.86 4.72 -12.29
N THR A 13 22.16 3.63 -12.59
CA THR A 13 21.20 3.12 -11.63
C THR A 13 22.06 2.70 -10.46
N GLY A 14 22.11 3.58 -9.46
CA GLY A 14 22.51 3.19 -8.12
C GLY A 14 21.60 2.06 -7.74
N ILE A 15 22.06 0.83 -7.99
CA ILE A 15 21.50 -0.37 -7.40
C ILE A 15 21.89 -0.23 -5.93
N ASN A 16 21.10 0.56 -5.20
CA ASN A 16 20.90 0.28 -3.80
C ASN A 16 20.34 -1.13 -3.81
N THR A 17 21.23 -2.12 -3.70
CA THR A 17 20.91 -3.44 -3.17
C THR A 17 20.56 -3.24 -1.70
N ALA A 18 19.54 -2.41 -1.42
CA ALA A 18 18.76 -2.60 -0.22
C ALA A 18 18.18 -3.99 -0.39
N ASN A 19 18.47 -4.90 0.56
CA ASN A 19 17.85 -6.21 0.60
C ASN A 19 16.34 -6.02 0.51
N ALA A 20 15.78 -6.14 -0.69
CA ALA A 20 14.35 -6.17 -0.87
C ALA A 20 13.89 -7.39 -0.09
N ALA A 21 12.98 -7.18 0.85
CA ALA A 21 12.42 -8.28 1.60
C ALA A 21 11.85 -9.32 0.63
N SER A 22 11.92 -10.58 1.03
CA SER A 22 11.37 -11.65 0.19
C SER A 22 9.88 -11.39 -0.06
N GLN A 23 9.36 -11.87 -1.19
CA GLN A 23 7.93 -11.77 -1.48
C GLN A 23 7.07 -12.27 -0.30
N GLN A 24 7.53 -13.33 0.36
CA GLN A 24 6.84 -13.94 1.50
C GLN A 24 6.81 -13.02 2.73
N GLN A 25 7.87 -12.22 2.97
CA GLN A 25 7.90 -11.22 4.04
C GLN A 25 6.91 -10.08 3.74
N CYS A 26 6.88 -9.60 2.50
CA CYS A 26 5.96 -8.55 2.08
C CYS A 26 4.49 -8.99 2.11
N GLU A 27 4.20 -10.24 1.76
CA GLU A 27 2.85 -10.83 1.83
C GLU A 27 2.41 -11.06 3.28
N ALA A 28 3.32 -11.52 4.15
CA ALA A 28 3.02 -11.74 5.57
C ALA A 28 2.58 -10.46 6.29
N LEU A 29 3.10 -9.30 5.89
CA LEU A 29 2.68 -8.01 6.44
C LEU A 29 1.21 -7.68 6.17
N LEU A 30 0.62 -8.25 5.12
CA LEU A 30 -0.72 -7.89 4.65
C LEU A 30 -1.83 -8.82 5.13
N LYS A 31 -1.50 -10.09 5.40
CA LYS A 31 -2.42 -11.07 6.00
C LYS A 31 -3.26 -10.55 7.17
N PRO A 32 -2.69 -9.85 8.18
CA PRO A 32 -3.51 -9.35 9.29
C PRO A 32 -4.50 -8.25 8.88
N ILE A 33 -4.20 -7.50 7.82
CA ILE A 33 -5.07 -6.45 7.29
C ILE A 33 -6.22 -7.07 6.48
N GLU A 34 -5.91 -8.00 5.58
CA GLU A 34 -6.91 -8.75 4.79
C GLU A 34 -7.91 -9.46 5.69
N ALA A 35 -7.41 -10.22 6.68
CA ALA A 35 -8.26 -10.94 7.64
C ALA A 35 -9.21 -10.01 8.41
N LYS A 36 -8.87 -8.73 8.55
CA LYS A 36 -9.69 -7.73 9.22
C LYS A 36 -10.62 -6.99 8.26
N MET A 37 -10.20 -6.77 7.01
CA MET A 37 -11.07 -6.23 5.95
C MET A 37 -12.22 -7.18 5.63
N ASP A 38 -11.95 -8.48 5.50
CA ASP A 38 -12.98 -9.50 5.23
C ASP A 38 -14.04 -9.53 6.34
N ARG A 39 -13.61 -9.35 7.60
CA ARG A 39 -14.52 -9.23 8.76
C ARG A 39 -15.36 -7.96 8.74
N MET A 40 -14.94 -6.91 8.04
CA MET A 40 -15.69 -5.67 7.91
C MET A 40 -16.69 -5.72 6.75
N GLN A 41 -16.32 -6.29 5.60
CA GLN A 41 -17.19 -6.35 4.41
C GLN A 41 -18.46 -7.17 4.65
N SER A 42 -18.44 -8.14 5.56
CA SER A 42 -19.60 -8.97 5.88
C SER A 42 -20.70 -8.26 6.70
N MET A 43 -20.53 -6.97 7.05
CA MET A 43 -21.41 -6.30 8.02
C MET A 43 -21.97 -4.92 7.64
N ASP A 44 -21.68 -4.34 6.47
CA ASP A 44 -22.08 -2.95 6.17
C ASP A 44 -22.75 -2.76 4.80
N THR A 45 -24.07 -2.55 4.80
CA THR A 45 -24.85 -1.99 3.68
C THR A 45 -25.71 -0.78 4.11
N GLY A 46 -25.48 -0.24 5.32
CA GLY A 46 -26.27 0.87 5.89
C GLY A 46 -25.52 2.19 5.99
N LYS A 47 -26.19 3.23 6.52
CA LYS A 47 -25.53 4.49 6.91
C LYS A 47 -24.41 4.20 7.93
N PRO A 48 -23.26 4.90 7.85
CA PRO A 48 -22.16 4.71 8.79
C PRO A 48 -22.63 4.88 10.23
N THR A 49 -22.50 3.83 11.03
CA THR A 49 -22.73 3.90 12.48
C THR A 49 -21.47 4.47 13.18
N PRO A 50 -21.56 5.04 14.39
CA PRO A 50 -20.39 5.40 15.17
C PRO A 50 -19.38 4.25 15.32
N GLN A 51 -19.88 3.01 15.40
CA GLN A 51 -19.08 1.80 15.44
C GLN A 51 -18.38 1.53 14.08
N ALA A 52 -19.08 1.69 12.96
CA ALA A 52 -18.47 1.58 11.63
C ALA A 52 -17.36 2.63 11.44
N CYS A 53 -17.58 3.85 11.91
CA CYS A 53 -16.58 4.91 11.88
C CYS A 53 -15.37 4.61 12.78
N ALA A 54 -15.56 4.09 13.98
CA ALA A 54 -14.44 3.67 14.83
C ALA A 54 -13.58 2.58 14.15
N ARG A 55 -14.23 1.60 13.50
CA ARG A 55 -13.55 0.54 12.74
C ARG A 55 -12.84 1.08 11.49
N GLY A 56 -13.45 2.01 10.77
CA GLY A 56 -12.83 2.67 9.61
C GLY A 56 -11.55 3.43 10.00
N ALA A 57 -11.58 4.16 11.11
CA ALA A 57 -10.39 4.83 11.65
C ALA A 57 -9.29 3.82 12.04
N GLU A 58 -9.67 2.70 12.66
CA GLU A 58 -8.73 1.63 13.01
C GLU A 58 -8.10 0.99 11.76
N MET A 59 -8.91 0.75 10.72
CA MET A 59 -8.45 0.19 9.45
C MET A 59 -7.44 1.12 8.74
N ILE A 60 -7.71 2.43 8.73
CA ILE A 60 -6.77 3.44 8.22
C ILE A 60 -5.44 3.38 8.98
N LYS A 61 -5.49 3.30 10.32
CA LYS A 61 -4.29 3.23 11.16
C LYS A 61 -3.46 1.98 10.84
N MET A 62 -4.11 0.83 10.69
CA MET A 62 -3.44 -0.42 10.32
C MET A 62 -2.77 -0.33 8.94
N TYR A 63 -3.45 0.23 7.93
CA TYR A 63 -2.88 0.41 6.59
C TYR A 63 -1.68 1.37 6.58
N VAL A 64 -1.71 2.43 7.39
CA VAL A 64 -0.58 3.35 7.58
C VAL A 64 0.62 2.62 8.18
N SER A 65 0.42 1.81 9.23
CA SER A 65 1.48 1.00 9.82
C SER A 65 2.08 0.03 8.80
N TYR A 66 1.22 -0.66 8.04
CA TYR A 66 1.64 -1.55 6.97
C TYR A 66 2.48 -0.84 5.91
N LYS A 67 2.05 0.32 5.42
CA LYS A 67 2.83 1.09 4.44
C LYS A 67 4.22 1.40 5.00
N ALA A 68 4.31 1.85 6.25
CA ALA A 68 5.59 2.16 6.88
C ALA A 68 6.52 0.94 6.99
N GLU A 69 5.98 -0.24 7.31
CA GLU A 69 6.77 -1.47 7.36
C GLU A 69 7.16 -1.97 5.96
N ALA A 70 6.23 -1.93 5.00
CA ALA A 70 6.46 -2.28 3.61
C ALA A 70 7.53 -1.39 2.96
N ASP A 71 7.51 -0.09 3.24
CA ASP A 71 8.50 0.86 2.74
C ASP A 71 9.89 0.60 3.36
N LYS A 72 9.97 0.30 4.66
CA LYS A 72 11.23 -0.10 5.33
C LYS A 72 11.84 -1.36 4.72
N LEU A 73 10.99 -2.31 4.34
CA LEU A 73 11.38 -3.58 3.74
C LEU A 73 11.63 -3.47 2.22
N ASN A 74 11.47 -2.30 1.62
CA ASN A 74 11.51 -2.07 0.17
C ASN A 74 10.58 -3.04 -0.59
N CYS A 75 9.38 -3.28 -0.05
CA CYS A 75 8.41 -4.17 -0.68
C CYS A 75 7.98 -3.63 -2.05
N PRO A 76 8.26 -4.37 -3.14
CA PRO A 76 8.01 -3.89 -4.50
C PRO A 76 6.53 -3.83 -4.85
N PHE A 77 5.67 -4.48 -4.04
CA PHE A 77 4.24 -4.59 -4.29
C PHE A 77 3.39 -4.08 -3.13
N ALA A 78 2.26 -3.45 -3.41
CA ALA A 78 1.14 -3.38 -2.46
C ALA A 78 0.19 -4.56 -2.72
N PHE A 79 -0.71 -4.81 -1.77
CA PHE A 79 -1.90 -5.61 -2.08
C PHE A 79 -3.14 -4.85 -1.61
N VAL A 80 -4.17 -4.91 -2.44
CA VAL A 80 -5.48 -4.32 -2.20
C VAL A 80 -6.48 -5.41 -2.56
N SER A 81 -7.36 -5.74 -1.62
CA SER A 81 -8.39 -6.76 -1.82
C SER A 81 -7.83 -8.12 -2.30
N GLY A 82 -6.70 -8.58 -1.75
CA GLY A 82 -6.08 -9.85 -2.11
C GLY A 82 -5.32 -9.85 -3.46
N GLN A 83 -5.31 -8.72 -4.18
CA GLN A 83 -4.62 -8.60 -5.46
C GLN A 83 -3.33 -7.81 -5.30
N LYS A 84 -2.25 -8.28 -5.92
CA LYS A 84 -1.03 -7.51 -6.08
C LYS A 84 -1.36 -6.26 -6.90
N VAL A 85 -1.19 -5.10 -6.31
CA VAL A 85 -1.36 -3.82 -6.99
C VAL A 85 -0.17 -2.93 -6.70
N GLY A 86 0.42 -2.37 -7.75
CA GLY A 86 1.39 -1.28 -7.63
C GLY A 86 2.55 -1.55 -6.67
N GLY A 87 3.17 -0.49 -6.14
CA GLY A 87 4.21 -0.49 -5.13
C GLY A 87 3.98 0.62 -4.08
N ALA A 88 5.02 1.35 -3.71
CA ALA A 88 4.93 2.41 -2.71
C ALA A 88 3.94 3.57 -3.07
N PRO A 89 3.84 4.02 -4.33
CA PRO A 89 2.87 5.06 -4.72
C PRO A 89 1.41 4.64 -4.48
N GLU A 90 1.05 3.42 -4.88
CA GLU A 90 -0.31 2.91 -4.78
C GLU A 90 -0.72 2.65 -3.33
N ARG A 91 0.23 2.25 -2.45
CA ARG A 91 0.00 2.24 -1.00
C ARG A 91 -0.35 3.63 -0.46
N ALA A 92 0.28 4.68 -0.98
CA ALA A 92 0.04 6.04 -0.53
C ALA A 92 -1.32 6.56 -1.01
N GLU A 93 -1.66 6.32 -2.27
CA GLU A 93 -2.96 6.68 -2.86
C GLU A 93 -4.12 6.00 -2.12
N LEU A 94 -4.01 4.69 -1.85
CA LEU A 94 -5.05 3.97 -1.12
C LEU A 94 -5.31 4.56 0.27
N ILE A 95 -4.25 4.93 1.01
CA ILE A 95 -4.41 5.58 2.32
C ILE A 95 -5.10 6.94 2.17
N ALA A 96 -4.79 7.69 1.12
CA ALA A 96 -5.46 8.96 0.84
C ALA A 96 -6.95 8.75 0.56
N ASP A 97 -7.30 7.77 -0.26
CA ASP A 97 -8.68 7.41 -0.58
C ASP A 97 -9.46 6.94 0.65
N MET A 98 -8.86 6.07 1.48
CA MET A 98 -9.49 5.62 2.73
C MET A 98 -9.74 6.78 3.68
N LYS A 99 -8.78 7.71 3.83
CA LYS A 99 -8.95 8.91 4.66
C LYS A 99 -10.03 9.84 4.12
N LYS A 100 -10.08 10.02 2.80
CA LYS A 100 -11.10 10.82 2.13
C LYS A 100 -12.49 10.23 2.35
N ALA A 101 -12.68 8.96 2.03
CA ALA A 101 -13.95 8.25 2.25
C ALA A 101 -14.39 8.31 3.72
N TYR A 102 -13.46 8.13 4.66
CA TYR A 102 -13.73 8.28 6.08
C TYR A 102 -14.18 9.70 6.44
N SER A 103 -13.50 10.73 5.93
CA SER A 103 -13.88 12.13 6.21
C SER A 103 -15.25 12.50 5.64
N GLU A 104 -15.66 11.93 4.52
CA GLU A 104 -16.96 12.19 3.89
C GLU A 104 -18.11 11.48 4.59
N GLN A 105 -17.85 10.33 5.22
CA GLN A 105 -18.88 9.47 5.80
C GLN A 105 -18.97 9.50 7.33
N CYS A 106 -17.89 9.87 8.02
CA CYS A 106 -17.74 9.66 9.46
C CYS A 106 -17.26 10.88 10.24
N ARG A 107 -17.03 12.03 9.58
CA ARG A 107 -16.47 13.23 10.21
C ARG A 107 -17.37 14.44 10.04
#